data_AF-A0A6B9TJ76-F1
#
_entry.id   AF-A0A6B9TJ76-F1
#
_cell.length_a   1.000
_cell.length_b   1.000
_cell.length_c   1.000
_cell.angle_alpha   90.00
_cell.angle_beta   90.00
_cell.angle_gamma   90.00
#
_symmetry.space_group_name_H-M   'P 1'
#
loop_
_entity.id
_entity.type
_entity.pdbx_description
1 polymer ?
#
loop_
_entity_poly.entity_id
_entity_poly.type
_entity_poly.pdbx_seq_one_letter_code
_entity_poly.pdbx_strand_id
1 'polypeptide(L)'
;MDLLSMVFIGIGLGMDTFSISVSRGLVGHESGINYALITAFSFGAFQAFMPILGWISGLEIQSLVSAFAPWVAFTLLLLIGLKMIYESTMLEEEEFKFSYRELLLLSVATSIDAFAVGVSFALLNISIWLPIIIIGVITFFLSLGGSYLGEKIGHIFENRIEALGGVILILIGLRILLENNVL
;
A
#
# COMPACT_ATOMS: atom_id res chain seq x y z
N MET A 1 -13.03 -8.83 20.56
CA MET A 1 -12.66 -7.55 19.94
C MET A 1 -13.94 -6.92 19.41
N ASP A 2 -14.13 -5.64 19.64
CA ASP A 2 -15.37 -4.95 19.24
C ASP A 2 -15.30 -4.47 17.79
N LEU A 3 -16.46 -4.29 17.17
CA LEU A 3 -16.60 -3.87 15.78
C LEU A 3 -15.87 -2.55 15.50
N LEU A 4 -15.91 -1.62 16.45
CA LEU A 4 -15.25 -0.32 16.37
C LEU A 4 -13.73 -0.46 16.23
N SER A 5 -13.12 -1.35 17.01
CA SER A 5 -11.67 -1.63 16.94
C SER A 5 -11.28 -2.25 15.61
N MET A 6 -12.11 -3.16 15.07
CA MET A 6 -11.89 -3.74 13.74
C MET A 6 -11.90 -2.68 12.64
N VAL A 7 -12.85 -1.74 12.71
CA VAL A 7 -12.95 -0.63 11.76
C VAL A 7 -11.74 0.29 11.85
N PHE A 8 -11.30 0.66 13.05
CA PHE A 8 -10.12 1.51 13.22
C PHE A 8 -8.84 0.84 12.72
N ILE A 9 -8.67 -0.46 12.98
CA ILE A 9 -7.54 -1.24 12.44
C ILE A 9 -7.61 -1.27 10.91
N GLY A 10 -8.79 -1.52 10.33
CA GLY A 10 -8.97 -1.53 8.88
C GLY A 10 -8.69 -0.18 8.22
N ILE A 11 -9.09 0.93 8.86
CA ILE A 11 -8.75 2.28 8.38
C ILE A 11 -7.25 2.50 8.46
N GLY A 12 -6.62 2.18 9.59
CA GLY A 12 -5.19 2.35 9.81
C GLY A 12 -4.34 1.61 8.77
N LEU A 13 -4.62 0.32 8.58
CA LEU A 13 -3.96 -0.52 7.57
C LEU A 13 -4.23 -0.05 6.13
N GLY A 14 -5.41 0.49 5.86
CA GLY A 14 -5.78 0.97 4.53
C GLY A 14 -5.20 2.34 4.17
N MET A 15 -4.55 3.07 5.09
CA MET A 15 -4.00 4.40 4.81
C MET A 15 -2.78 4.36 3.88
N ASP A 16 -1.93 3.34 4.00
CA ASP A 16 -0.74 3.21 3.16
C ASP A 16 -1.16 2.91 1.71
N THR A 17 -2.11 1.99 1.52
CA THR A 17 -2.69 1.70 0.21
C THR A 17 -3.47 2.90 -0.35
N PHE A 18 -4.19 3.67 0.49
CA PHE A 18 -4.84 4.91 0.08
C PHE A 18 -3.82 5.91 -0.48
N SER A 19 -2.73 6.14 0.24
CA SER A 19 -1.68 7.11 -0.14
C SER A 19 -1.03 6.72 -1.47
N ILE A 20 -0.73 5.43 -1.66
CA ILE A 20 -0.17 4.91 -2.91
C ILE A 20 -1.20 4.99 -4.05
N SER A 21 -2.47 4.70 -3.79
CA SER A 21 -3.55 4.82 -4.78
C SER A 21 -3.73 6.26 -5.26
N VAL A 22 -3.69 7.24 -4.34
CA VAL A 22 -3.67 8.67 -4.69
C VAL A 22 -2.43 8.98 -5.51
N SER A 23 -1.24 8.59 -5.06
CA SER A 23 0.02 8.87 -5.76
C SER A 23 0.07 8.28 -7.17
N ARG A 24 -0.51 7.09 -7.40
CA ARG A 24 -0.59 6.50 -8.74
C ARG A 24 -1.64 7.17 -9.61
N GLY A 25 -2.82 7.48 -9.07
CA GLY A 25 -3.86 8.21 -9.82
C GLY A 25 -3.41 9.62 -10.21
N LEU A 26 -2.52 10.21 -9.43
CA LEU A 26 -1.91 11.52 -9.66
C LEU A 26 -0.95 11.55 -10.87
N VAL A 27 -0.31 10.42 -11.19
CA VAL A 27 0.74 10.30 -12.23
C VAL A 27 0.26 9.55 -13.47
N GLY A 28 -0.70 8.64 -13.33
CA GLY A 28 -1.17 7.80 -14.43
C GLY A 28 -2.12 8.52 -15.39
N HIS A 29 -1.76 8.57 -16.66
CA HIS A 29 -2.63 8.99 -17.78
C HIS A 29 -3.66 7.93 -18.20
N GLU A 30 -3.56 6.69 -17.71
CA GLU A 30 -4.54 5.64 -17.99
C GLU A 30 -5.76 5.79 -17.07
N SER A 31 -6.50 6.88 -17.32
CA SER A 31 -7.76 7.25 -16.70
C SER A 31 -8.84 6.21 -17.00
N GLY A 32 -9.33 5.52 -15.98
CA GLY A 32 -10.39 4.55 -16.17
C GLY A 32 -10.84 3.87 -14.88
N ILE A 33 -12.17 3.74 -14.73
CA ILE A 33 -12.79 3.01 -13.62
C ILE A 33 -12.24 1.58 -13.49
N ASN A 34 -11.82 0.97 -14.60
CA ASN A 34 -11.20 -0.35 -14.62
C ASN A 34 -9.85 -0.37 -13.88
N TYR A 35 -9.01 0.66 -14.03
CA TYR A 35 -7.73 0.75 -13.33
C TYR A 35 -7.90 0.97 -11.83
N ALA A 36 -8.81 1.88 -11.45
CA ALA A 36 -9.17 2.09 -10.06
C ALA A 36 -9.72 0.81 -9.41
N LEU A 37 -10.55 0.04 -10.13
CA LEU A 37 -11.08 -1.23 -9.66
C LEU A 37 -10.01 -2.31 -9.53
N ILE A 38 -9.09 -2.46 -10.50
CA ILE A 38 -8.00 -3.43 -10.43
C ILE A 38 -7.07 -3.11 -9.26
N THR A 39 -6.74 -1.83 -9.08
CA THR A 39 -5.88 -1.35 -7.98
C THR A 39 -6.55 -1.59 -6.62
N ALA A 40 -7.80 -1.17 -6.47
CA ALA A 40 -8.58 -1.37 -5.25
C ALA A 40 -8.77 -2.85 -4.91
N PHE A 41 -9.05 -3.68 -5.92
CA PHE A 41 -9.18 -5.11 -5.73
C PHE A 41 -7.86 -5.76 -5.32
N SER A 42 -6.74 -5.37 -5.95
CA SER A 42 -5.42 -5.89 -5.60
C SER A 42 -5.07 -5.54 -4.15
N PHE A 43 -5.14 -4.26 -3.77
CA PHE A 43 -4.86 -3.84 -2.39
C PHE A 43 -5.82 -4.47 -1.38
N GLY A 44 -7.14 -4.43 -1.63
CA GLY A 44 -8.12 -5.04 -0.74
C GLY A 44 -7.93 -6.55 -0.55
N ALA A 45 -7.58 -7.27 -1.62
CA ALA A 45 -7.32 -8.71 -1.56
C ALA A 45 -6.03 -9.03 -0.79
N PHE A 46 -4.93 -8.31 -1.05
CA PHE A 46 -3.67 -8.53 -0.33
C PHE A 46 -3.77 -8.13 1.16
N GLN A 47 -4.46 -7.03 1.49
CA GLN A 47 -4.68 -6.59 2.88
C GLN A 47 -5.61 -7.54 3.65
N ALA A 48 -6.53 -8.24 2.96
CA ALA A 48 -7.35 -9.29 3.55
C ALA A 48 -6.58 -10.61 3.71
N PHE A 49 -5.72 -10.94 2.75
CA PHE A 49 -4.99 -12.20 2.71
C PHE A 49 -3.80 -12.25 3.70
N MET A 50 -3.04 -11.16 3.81
CA MET A 50 -1.86 -11.11 4.68
C MET A 50 -2.14 -11.37 6.17
N PRO A 51 -3.23 -10.87 6.77
CA PRO A 51 -3.60 -11.22 8.14
C PRO A 51 -3.83 -12.73 8.33
N ILE A 52 -4.38 -13.43 7.34
CA ILE A 52 -4.55 -14.89 7.38
C ILE A 52 -3.18 -15.57 7.49
N LEU A 53 -2.24 -15.15 6.63
CA LEU A 53 -0.88 -15.68 6.67
C LEU A 53 -0.21 -15.39 8.02
N GLY A 54 -0.35 -14.17 8.54
CA GLY A 54 0.15 -13.79 9.87
C GLY A 54 -0.45 -14.65 10.99
N TRP A 55 -1.73 -14.94 10.90
CA TRP A 55 -2.44 -15.71 11.93
C TRP A 55 -2.06 -17.19 11.93
N ILE A 56 -1.87 -17.80 10.75
CA ILE A 56 -1.44 -19.19 10.62
C ILE A 56 0.04 -19.35 10.99
N SER A 57 0.87 -18.35 10.67
CA SER A 57 2.33 -18.43 10.81
C SER A 57 2.82 -18.40 12.26
N GLY A 58 2.03 -17.90 13.21
CA GLY A 58 2.30 -18.02 14.64
C GLY A 58 3.67 -17.48 15.07
N LEU A 59 4.07 -17.81 16.31
CA LEU A 59 5.24 -17.23 17.00
C LEU A 59 6.60 -17.44 16.27
N GLU A 60 6.73 -18.44 15.39
CA GLU A 60 8.03 -18.82 14.81
C GLU A 60 8.48 -17.92 13.64
N ILE A 61 7.53 -17.27 12.94
CA ILE A 61 7.83 -16.47 11.72
C ILE A 61 7.85 -14.97 12.01
N GLN A 62 7.30 -14.54 13.15
CA GLN A 62 7.22 -13.13 13.54
C GLN A 62 8.58 -12.43 13.47
N SER A 63 9.62 -13.02 14.06
CA SER A 63 10.94 -12.38 14.18
C SER A 63 11.68 -12.23 12.85
N LEU A 64 11.48 -13.18 11.92
CA LEU A 64 12.13 -13.16 10.61
C LEU A 64 11.44 -12.16 9.67
N VAL A 65 10.10 -12.15 9.65
CA VAL A 65 9.33 -11.26 8.78
C VAL A 65 9.41 -9.81 9.27
N SER A 66 9.30 -9.57 10.59
CA SER A 66 9.42 -8.21 11.13
C SER A 66 10.79 -7.58 10.86
N ALA A 67 11.85 -8.38 10.77
CA ALA A 67 13.20 -7.88 10.49
C ALA A 67 13.41 -7.52 9.02
N PHE A 68 12.92 -8.35 8.08
CA PHE A 68 13.24 -8.19 6.65
C PHE A 68 12.24 -7.34 5.86
N ALA A 69 10.98 -7.37 6.26
CA ALA A 69 9.90 -6.76 5.50
C ALA A 69 10.03 -5.23 5.32
N PRO A 70 10.50 -4.44 6.31
CA PRO A 70 10.72 -3.00 6.14
C PRO A 70 11.84 -2.68 5.15
N TRP A 71 12.92 -3.48 5.15
CA TRP A 71 14.03 -3.31 4.23
C TRP A 71 13.60 -3.55 2.77
N VAL A 72 12.75 -4.56 2.56
CA VAL A 72 12.19 -4.87 1.23
C VAL A 72 11.25 -3.75 0.77
N ALA A 73 10.31 -3.32 1.63
CA ALA A 73 9.38 -2.23 1.32
C ALA A 73 10.12 -0.91 1.02
N PHE A 74 11.08 -0.54 1.87
CA PHE A 74 11.93 0.64 1.66
C PHE A 74 12.65 0.59 0.32
N THR A 75 13.31 -0.53 0.01
CA THR A 75 14.10 -0.65 -1.23
C THR A 75 13.22 -0.52 -2.46
N LEU A 76 12.04 -1.15 -2.46
CA LEU A 76 11.09 -1.04 -3.57
C LEU A 76 10.57 0.39 -3.72
N LEU A 77 10.13 1.02 -2.63
CA LEU A 77 9.59 2.39 -2.65
C LEU A 77 10.65 3.43 -3.02
N LEU A 78 11.89 3.23 -2.57
CA LEU A 78 13.05 4.04 -2.93
C LEU A 78 13.32 3.95 -4.43
N LEU A 79 13.37 2.74 -5.00
CA LEU A 79 13.64 2.53 -6.42
C LEU A 79 12.53 3.13 -7.31
N ILE A 80 11.27 2.90 -6.95
CA ILE A 80 10.13 3.45 -7.70
C ILE A 80 10.11 4.98 -7.59
N GLY A 81 10.29 5.52 -6.39
CA GLY A 81 10.27 6.96 -6.18
C GLY A 81 11.44 7.70 -6.84
N LEU A 82 12.64 7.11 -6.84
CA LEU A 82 13.79 7.66 -7.57
C LEU A 82 13.58 7.62 -9.08
N LYS A 83 12.98 6.55 -9.62
CA LYS A 83 12.63 6.44 -11.03
C LYS A 83 11.67 7.56 -11.46
N MET A 84 10.62 7.81 -10.67
CA MET A 84 9.65 8.91 -10.91
C MET A 84 10.29 10.29 -10.87
N ILE A 85 11.23 10.55 -9.94
CA ILE A 85 11.95 11.83 -9.87
C ILE A 85 12.84 12.00 -11.10
N TYR A 86 13.58 10.95 -11.48
CA TYR A 86 14.44 10.97 -12.66
C TYR A 86 13.63 11.26 -13.93
N GLU A 87 12.51 10.56 -14.13
CA GLU A 87 11.60 10.73 -15.27
C GLU A 87 11.00 12.14 -15.31
N SER A 88 10.61 12.72 -14.16
CA SER A 88 10.11 14.11 -14.11
C SER A 88 11.13 15.20 -14.52
N THR A 89 12.43 14.87 -14.49
CA THR A 89 13.51 15.82 -14.85
C THR A 89 14.04 15.61 -16.27
N MET A 90 13.82 14.44 -16.86
CA MET A 90 14.15 14.14 -18.24
C MET A 90 12.90 14.40 -19.07
N LEU A 91 12.84 15.54 -19.77
CA LEU A 91 11.75 15.92 -20.68
C LEU A 91 11.70 14.99 -21.91
N GLU A 92 11.39 13.73 -21.72
CA GLU A 92 10.91 12.83 -22.76
C GLU A 92 9.59 12.23 -22.27
N GLU A 93 8.55 12.37 -23.09
CA GLU A 93 7.21 11.80 -22.90
C GLU A 93 7.30 10.25 -22.91
N GLU A 94 7.86 9.63 -21.88
CA GLU A 94 7.73 8.19 -21.69
C GLU A 94 6.45 7.90 -20.89
N GLU A 95 5.48 7.31 -21.59
CA GLU A 95 4.22 6.83 -21.01
C GLU A 95 4.49 5.97 -19.76
N PHE A 96 4.03 6.44 -18.60
CA PHE A 96 3.96 5.62 -17.38
C PHE A 96 2.97 4.47 -17.59
N LYS A 97 3.45 3.37 -18.18
CA LYS A 97 2.62 2.20 -18.44
C LYS A 97 2.27 1.52 -17.14
N PHE A 98 0.98 1.35 -16.90
CA PHE A 98 0.49 0.57 -15.79
C PHE A 98 1.10 -0.84 -15.85
N SER A 99 1.98 -1.13 -14.89
CA SER A 99 2.62 -2.44 -14.79
C SER A 99 1.92 -3.24 -13.70
N TYR A 100 1.20 -4.28 -14.12
CA TYR A 100 0.62 -5.27 -13.20
C TYR A 100 1.67 -5.85 -12.23
N ARG A 101 2.94 -5.95 -12.65
CA ARG A 101 4.04 -6.39 -11.78
C ARG A 101 4.32 -5.40 -10.66
N GLU A 102 4.30 -4.11 -10.97
CA GLU A 102 4.55 -3.05 -10.01
C GLU A 102 3.40 -2.93 -9.01
N LEU A 103 2.14 -3.02 -9.49
CA LEU A 103 0.97 -3.08 -8.62
C LEU A 103 1.06 -4.28 -7.66
N LEU A 104 1.42 -5.47 -8.16
CA LEU A 104 1.60 -6.64 -7.29
C LEU A 104 2.71 -6.45 -6.25
N LEU A 105 3.85 -5.88 -6.66
CA LEU A 105 4.95 -5.60 -5.74
C LEU A 105 4.53 -4.61 -4.65
N LEU A 106 3.82 -3.54 -5.01
CA LEU A 106 3.31 -2.57 -4.06
C LEU A 106 2.27 -3.19 -3.13
N SER A 107 1.30 -3.93 -3.65
CA SER A 107 0.29 -4.61 -2.84
C SER A 107 0.93 -5.55 -1.82
N VAL A 108 1.95 -6.32 -2.23
CA VAL A 108 2.70 -7.16 -1.29
C VAL A 108 3.45 -6.31 -0.27
N ALA A 109 4.16 -5.28 -0.72
CA ALA A 109 4.98 -4.42 0.15
C ALA A 109 4.14 -3.69 1.20
N THR A 110 2.98 -3.18 0.81
CA THR A 110 2.06 -2.45 1.69
C THR A 110 1.36 -3.36 2.67
N SER A 111 1.03 -4.61 2.31
CA SER A 111 0.27 -5.51 3.17
C SER A 111 1.11 -6.23 4.24
N ILE A 112 2.40 -5.91 4.35
CA ILE A 112 3.30 -6.44 5.38
C ILE A 112 2.84 -6.03 6.79
N ASP A 113 2.28 -4.84 6.94
CA ASP A 113 1.68 -4.34 8.18
C ASP A 113 0.50 -5.22 8.64
N ALA A 114 -0.35 -5.62 7.69
CA ALA A 114 -1.52 -6.45 7.88
C ALA A 114 -1.12 -7.88 8.27
N PHE A 115 0.02 -8.37 7.77
CA PHE A 115 0.63 -9.61 8.26
C PHE A 115 0.98 -9.51 9.74
N ALA A 116 1.65 -8.45 10.19
CA ALA A 116 2.01 -8.26 11.59
C ALA A 116 0.77 -8.14 12.51
N VAL A 117 -0.29 -7.50 12.03
CA VAL A 117 -1.60 -7.47 12.72
C VAL A 117 -2.22 -8.88 12.79
N GLY A 118 -2.11 -9.68 11.73
CA GLY A 118 -2.54 -11.08 11.71
C GLY A 118 -1.85 -11.94 12.78
N VAL A 119 -0.53 -11.79 12.93
CA VAL A 119 0.24 -12.44 14.01
C VAL A 119 -0.30 -12.00 15.37
N SER A 120 -0.53 -10.70 15.55
CA SER A 120 -1.07 -10.14 16.80
C SER A 120 -2.45 -10.74 17.16
N PHE A 121 -3.32 -10.98 16.16
CA PHE A 121 -4.60 -11.66 16.39
C PHE A 121 -4.43 -13.11 16.84
N ALA A 122 -3.43 -13.83 16.32
CA ALA A 122 -3.15 -15.20 16.77
C ALA A 122 -2.68 -15.23 18.23
N LEU A 123 -1.80 -14.30 18.62
CA LEU A 123 -1.32 -14.17 20.01
C LEU A 123 -2.44 -13.86 20.99
N LEU A 124 -3.41 -13.05 20.56
CA LEU A 124 -4.56 -12.65 21.38
C LEU A 124 -5.74 -13.64 21.32
N ASN A 125 -5.58 -14.79 20.64
CA ASN A 125 -6.65 -15.77 20.42
C ASN A 125 -7.95 -15.15 19.86
N ILE A 126 -7.82 -14.16 18.96
CA ILE A 126 -8.95 -13.48 18.34
C ILE A 126 -9.37 -14.24 17.07
N SER A 127 -10.68 -14.40 16.89
CA SER A 127 -11.25 -14.92 15.64
C SER A 127 -10.99 -13.96 14.49
N ILE A 128 -10.30 -14.43 13.45
CA ILE A 128 -9.78 -13.57 12.39
C ILE A 128 -10.76 -13.32 11.23
N TRP A 129 -11.78 -14.17 11.08
CA TRP A 129 -12.71 -14.14 9.95
C TRP A 129 -13.41 -12.78 9.77
N LEU A 130 -13.88 -12.17 10.85
CA LEU A 130 -14.57 -10.88 10.80
C LEU A 130 -13.61 -9.70 10.56
N PRO A 131 -12.47 -9.58 11.28
CA PRO A 131 -11.45 -8.57 10.99
C PRO A 131 -10.97 -8.56 9.53
N ILE A 132 -10.72 -9.72 8.92
CA ILE A 132 -10.23 -9.80 7.53
C ILE A 132 -11.20 -9.17 6.55
N ILE A 133 -12.50 -9.49 6.67
CA ILE A 133 -13.53 -8.96 5.78
C ILE A 133 -13.58 -7.43 5.92
N ILE A 134 -13.54 -6.93 7.15
CA ILE A 134 -13.59 -5.49 7.42
C ILE A 134 -12.36 -4.78 6.86
N ILE A 135 -11.15 -5.31 7.12
CA ILE A 135 -9.89 -4.75 6.61
C ILE A 135 -9.90 -4.72 5.09
N GLY A 136 -10.23 -5.83 4.44
CA GLY A 136 -10.28 -5.92 2.98
C GLY A 136 -11.28 -4.93 2.36
N VAL A 137 -12.49 -4.84 2.91
CA VAL A 137 -13.54 -3.94 2.43
C VAL A 137 -13.15 -2.47 2.61
N ILE A 138 -12.65 -2.10 3.79
CA ILE A 138 -12.21 -0.71 4.04
C ILE A 138 -11.07 -0.34 3.11
N THR A 139 -10.07 -1.21 2.97
CA THR A 139 -8.91 -0.99 2.10
C THR A 139 -9.33 -0.86 0.63
N PHE A 140 -10.28 -1.68 0.19
CA PHE A 140 -10.84 -1.59 -1.16
C PHE A 140 -11.48 -0.21 -1.41
N PHE A 141 -12.38 0.23 -0.53
CA PHE A 141 -13.04 1.53 -0.69
C PHE A 141 -12.10 2.71 -0.58
N LEU A 142 -11.12 2.64 0.34
CA LEU A 142 -10.07 3.66 0.45
C LEU A 142 -9.25 3.72 -0.83
N SER A 143 -8.74 2.59 -1.32
CA SER A 143 -7.92 2.55 -2.53
C SER A 143 -8.67 3.02 -3.77
N LEU A 144 -9.95 2.67 -3.89
CA LEU A 144 -10.83 3.14 -4.97
C LEU A 144 -11.02 4.65 -4.90
N GLY A 145 -11.34 5.18 -3.72
CA GLY A 145 -11.47 6.62 -3.49
C GLY A 145 -10.15 7.37 -3.72
N GLY A 146 -9.02 6.79 -3.31
CA GLY A 146 -7.69 7.35 -3.50
C GLY A 146 -7.32 7.42 -4.98
N SER A 147 -7.57 6.35 -5.74
CA SER A 147 -7.34 6.32 -7.19
C SER A 147 -8.16 7.38 -7.92
N TYR A 148 -9.46 7.49 -7.60
CA TYR A 148 -10.35 8.49 -8.20
C TYR A 148 -9.96 9.93 -7.82
N LEU A 149 -9.56 10.16 -6.57
CA LEU A 149 -9.12 11.47 -6.11
C LEU A 149 -7.79 11.87 -6.76
N GLY A 150 -6.86 10.91 -6.90
CA GLY A 150 -5.61 11.10 -7.62
C GLY A 150 -5.84 11.49 -9.07
N GLU A 151 -6.66 10.73 -9.80
CA GLU A 151 -6.99 10.99 -11.21
C GLU A 151 -7.55 12.41 -11.43
N LYS A 152 -8.47 12.83 -10.55
CA LYS A 152 -9.10 14.15 -10.65
C LYS A 152 -8.13 15.30 -10.38
N ILE A 153 -7.11 15.09 -9.54
CA ILE A 153 -6.11 16.11 -9.21
C ILE A 153 -4.94 16.10 -10.21
N GLY A 154 -4.56 14.93 -10.73
CA GLY A 154 -3.47 14.74 -11.69
C GLY A 154 -3.69 15.49 -13.01
N HIS A 155 -4.93 15.51 -13.50
CA HIS A 155 -5.32 16.22 -14.72
C HIS A 155 -5.05 17.74 -14.72
N ILE A 156 -4.79 18.34 -13.56
CA ILE A 156 -4.57 19.79 -13.40
C ILE A 156 -3.06 20.13 -13.29
N PHE A 157 -2.17 19.15 -13.03
CA PHE A 157 -0.80 19.40 -12.55
C PHE A 157 0.26 18.39 -13.05
N GLU A 158 0.08 17.83 -14.26
CA GLU A 158 0.90 16.75 -14.86
C GLU A 158 2.39 16.80 -14.52
N ASN A 159 3.06 17.94 -14.72
CA ASN A 159 4.53 17.97 -14.65
C ASN A 159 5.13 18.19 -13.24
N ARG A 160 4.33 18.65 -12.26
CA ARG A 160 4.83 18.87 -10.87
C ARG A 160 4.52 17.71 -9.94
N ILE A 161 3.51 16.92 -10.29
CA ILE A 161 2.97 15.90 -9.42
C ILE A 161 3.78 14.61 -9.46
N GLU A 162 4.42 14.29 -10.57
CA GLU A 162 5.25 13.09 -10.71
C GLU A 162 6.48 13.12 -9.81
N ALA A 163 7.21 14.24 -9.79
CA ALA A 163 8.29 14.49 -8.84
C ALA A 163 7.80 14.41 -7.39
N LEU A 164 6.62 14.99 -7.10
CA LEU A 164 6.01 14.95 -5.76
C LEU A 164 5.62 13.53 -5.34
N GLY A 165 5.06 12.73 -6.25
CA GLY A 165 4.71 11.33 -6.00
C GLY A 165 5.95 10.49 -5.71
N GLY A 166 7.02 10.69 -6.48
CA GLY A 166 8.31 10.05 -6.22
C GLY A 166 8.89 10.43 -4.86
N VAL A 167 8.83 11.71 -4.48
CA VAL A 167 9.24 12.17 -3.14
C VAL A 167 8.36 11.55 -2.04
N ILE A 168 7.04 11.50 -2.22
CA ILE A 168 6.11 10.88 -1.26
C ILE A 168 6.43 9.40 -1.07
N LEU A 169 6.67 8.64 -2.15
CA LEU A 169 7.04 7.22 -2.06
C LEU A 169 8.36 7.01 -1.32
N ILE A 170 9.37 7.84 -1.58
CA ILE A 170 10.64 7.81 -0.85
C ILE A 170 10.40 8.12 0.64
N LEU A 171 9.56 9.10 0.96
CA LEU A 171 9.21 9.45 2.34
C LEU A 171 8.44 8.33 3.04
N ILE A 172 7.50 7.67 2.37
CA ILE A 172 6.78 6.50 2.90
C ILE A 172 7.76 5.36 3.15
N GLY A 173 8.67 5.07 2.21
CA GLY A 173 9.70 4.05 2.40
C GLY A 173 10.63 4.37 3.58
N LEU A 174 11.10 5.62 3.68
CA LEU A 174 11.91 6.09 4.80
C LEU A 174 11.18 5.94 6.13
N ARG A 175 9.90 6.30 6.16
CA ARG A 175 9.05 6.15 7.35
C ARG A 175 8.99 4.68 7.76
N ILE A 176 8.69 3.77 6.84
CA ILE A 176 8.62 2.32 7.11
C ILE A 176 9.96 1.80 7.67
N LEU A 177 11.09 2.26 7.13
CA LEU A 177 12.42 1.86 7.61
C LEU A 177 12.72 2.40 9.02
N LEU A 178 12.34 3.65 9.30
CA LEU A 178 12.60 4.30 10.60
C LEU A 178 11.69 3.76 11.70
N GLU A 179 10.41 3.55 11.41
CA GLU A 179 9.41 3.04 12.37
C GLU A 179 9.78 1.63 12.86
N ASN A 180 10.51 0.85 12.06
CA ASN A 180 11.01 -0.49 12.42
C ASN A 180 12.44 -0.56 12.98
N ASN A 181 13.29 0.45 12.78
CA ASN A 181 14.65 0.48 13.35
C ASN A 181 14.75 1.24 14.69
N VAL A 182 13.66 1.87 15.16
CA VAL A 182 13.62 2.67 16.40
C VAL A 182 13.06 1.89 17.61
N LEU A 183 13.02 0.55 17.57
CA LEU A 183 12.68 -0.30 18.72
C LEU A 183 13.73 -1.40 18.95
#